data_AF-A0A6B3R4T4-F1
#
_entry.id   AF-A0A6B3R4T4-F1
#
_cell.length_a   1.000
_cell.length_b   1.000
_cell.length_c   1.000
_cell.angle_alpha   90.00
_cell.angle_beta   90.00
_cell.angle_gamma   90.00
#
_symmetry.space_group_name_H-M   'P 1'
#
loop_
_entity.id
_entity.type
_entity.pdbx_description
1 polymer ?
#
loop_
_entity_poly.entity_id
_entity_poly.type
_entity_poly.pdbx_seq_one_letter_code
_entity_poly.pdbx_strand_id
1 'polypeptide(L)'
;MNKSLLLFFISISLSCTSQKRFNYADKLADCLTENDINVLNKATSLFEKKLEEHYKRKNPNKNFKSYIEDLGSIPPNYDFSPDFYSNDKTAEIIKEMKENKTFEKIWSKYKVDNSEEEIAIVSLSQEIEEEPEQKELITYVLNPNGDYLKCLNSNYSNDPIKEVLNAQTKYGDIANSIIAGAMNKKLKEEDFGNEMNKVVVAFALYYNMANLLIDNPIK
;
A
#
# COMPACT_ATOMS: atom_id res chain seq x y z
N MET A 1 -13.97 -29.80 -65.75
CA MET A 1 -13.26 -28.67 -65.12
C MET A 1 -13.63 -28.64 -63.65
N ASN A 2 -12.80 -29.24 -62.80
CA ASN A 2 -13.04 -29.31 -61.35
C ASN A 2 -12.59 -28.00 -60.70
N LYS A 3 -13.53 -27.26 -60.10
CA LYS A 3 -13.22 -26.13 -59.22
C LYS A 3 -12.87 -26.68 -57.84
N SER A 4 -11.57 -26.79 -57.57
CA SER A 4 -11.05 -27.09 -56.24
C SER A 4 -11.32 -25.89 -55.33
N LEU A 5 -12.17 -26.10 -54.32
CA LEU A 5 -12.55 -25.08 -53.34
C LEU A 5 -11.63 -25.27 -52.13
N LEU A 6 -10.55 -24.49 -52.09
CA LEU A 6 -9.57 -24.48 -51.01
C LEU A 6 -10.14 -23.69 -49.83
N LEU A 7 -10.66 -24.41 -48.83
CA LEU A 7 -11.04 -23.87 -47.53
C LEU A 7 -9.78 -23.67 -46.67
N PHE A 8 -9.34 -22.42 -46.55
CA PHE A 8 -8.34 -22.02 -45.56
C PHE A 8 -9.02 -21.95 -44.18
N PHE A 9 -8.77 -22.96 -43.34
CA PHE A 9 -9.05 -22.87 -41.90
C PHE A 9 -7.98 -21.99 -41.26
N ILE A 10 -8.31 -20.73 -41.00
CA ILE A 10 -7.51 -19.85 -40.15
C ILE A 10 -7.82 -20.25 -38.70
N SER A 11 -7.00 -21.14 -38.14
CA SER A 11 -6.95 -21.39 -36.70
C SER A 11 -6.45 -20.12 -36.01
N ILE A 12 -7.39 -19.33 -35.47
CA ILE A 12 -7.09 -18.25 -34.53
C ILE A 12 -6.55 -18.93 -33.27
N SER A 13 -5.23 -19.02 -33.17
CA SER A 13 -4.53 -19.28 -31.92
C SER A 13 -4.87 -18.14 -30.97
N LEU A 14 -5.90 -18.35 -30.15
CA LEU A 14 -6.08 -17.65 -28.89
C LEU A 14 -4.84 -17.97 -28.06
N SER A 15 -3.80 -17.15 -28.21
CA SER A 15 -2.71 -17.07 -27.28
C SER A 15 -3.32 -16.59 -25.95
N CYS A 16 -3.76 -17.54 -25.13
CA CYS A 16 -3.87 -17.35 -23.70
C CYS A 16 -2.47 -16.94 -23.23
N THR A 17 -2.21 -15.65 -23.24
CA THR A 17 -1.12 -15.07 -22.47
C THR A 17 -1.48 -15.39 -21.04
N SER A 18 -0.85 -16.43 -20.47
CA SER A 18 -0.97 -16.65 -19.04
C SER A 18 -0.47 -15.37 -18.39
N GLN A 19 -1.38 -14.59 -17.82
CA GLN A 19 -1.02 -13.45 -17.00
C GLN A 19 -0.07 -14.02 -15.95
N LYS A 20 1.15 -13.49 -15.89
CA LYS A 20 2.15 -13.92 -14.92
C LYS A 20 1.54 -13.76 -13.53
N ARG A 21 1.11 -14.86 -12.92
CA ARG A 21 0.50 -14.85 -11.59
C ARG A 21 1.60 -14.51 -10.60
N PHE A 22 1.54 -13.30 -10.06
CA PHE A 22 2.36 -12.92 -8.92
C PHE A 22 1.80 -13.61 -7.68
N ASN A 23 2.66 -14.12 -6.80
CA ASN A 23 2.28 -14.97 -5.66
C ASN A 23 2.80 -14.40 -4.33
N TYR A 24 2.80 -13.08 -4.20
CA TYR A 24 3.30 -12.39 -3.00
C TYR A 24 2.46 -12.70 -1.74
N ALA A 25 1.13 -12.76 -1.90
CA ALA A 25 0.14 -12.84 -0.84
C ALA A 25 -0.51 -14.23 -0.70
N ASP A 26 -0.06 -15.25 -1.44
CA ASP A 26 -0.71 -16.56 -1.49
C ASP A 26 -0.79 -17.26 -0.11
N LYS A 27 0.11 -16.92 0.83
CA LYS A 27 0.06 -17.38 2.22
C LYS A 27 -1.15 -16.85 3.01
N LEU A 28 -1.92 -15.92 2.46
CA LEU A 28 -3.15 -15.38 3.05
C LEU A 28 -4.41 -16.03 2.49
N ALA A 29 -4.29 -16.99 1.55
CA ALA A 29 -5.44 -17.59 0.87
C ALA A 29 -6.40 -18.38 1.79
N ASP A 30 -5.93 -18.79 2.97
CA ASP A 30 -6.75 -19.51 3.95
C ASP A 30 -7.75 -18.59 4.69
N CYS A 31 -7.56 -17.26 4.61
CA CYS A 31 -8.41 -16.29 5.30
C CYS A 31 -8.82 -15.07 4.46
N LEU A 32 -8.35 -14.97 3.21
CA LEU A 32 -8.75 -13.95 2.26
C LEU A 32 -9.30 -14.61 0.99
N THR A 33 -10.22 -13.93 0.30
CA THR A 33 -10.79 -14.45 -0.94
C THR A 33 -9.77 -14.41 -2.07
N GLU A 34 -9.94 -15.24 -3.10
CA GLU A 34 -9.08 -15.21 -4.29
C GLU A 34 -8.95 -13.81 -4.89
N ASN A 35 -10.05 -13.05 -4.88
CA ASN A 35 -10.05 -11.69 -5.38
C ASN A 35 -9.19 -10.75 -4.53
N ASP A 36 -9.25 -10.85 -3.20
CA ASP A 36 -8.35 -10.10 -2.31
C ASP A 36 -6.90 -10.45 -2.63
N ILE A 37 -6.57 -11.75 -2.73
CA ILE A 37 -5.21 -12.22 -3.03
C ILE A 37 -4.71 -11.65 -4.36
N ASN A 38 -5.54 -11.68 -5.41
CA ASN A 38 -5.18 -11.14 -6.71
C ASN A 38 -4.89 -9.63 -6.66
N VAL A 39 -5.71 -8.87 -5.95
CA VAL A 39 -5.50 -7.42 -5.79
C VAL A 39 -4.24 -7.13 -4.96
N LEU A 40 -4.00 -7.86 -3.87
CA LEU A 40 -2.77 -7.74 -3.06
C LEU A 40 -1.52 -8.04 -3.90
N ASN A 41 -1.57 -9.09 -4.72
CA ASN A 41 -0.48 -9.50 -5.61
C ASN A 41 -0.20 -8.45 -6.69
N LYS A 42 -1.25 -7.93 -7.35
CA LYS A 42 -1.17 -6.87 -8.35
C LYS A 42 -0.59 -5.59 -7.76
N ALA A 43 -1.08 -5.20 -6.58
CA ALA A 43 -0.64 -4.00 -5.86
C ALA A 43 0.83 -4.07 -5.45
N THR A 44 1.26 -5.21 -4.91
CA THR A 44 2.65 -5.44 -4.49
C THR A 44 3.59 -5.47 -5.70
N SER A 45 3.17 -6.09 -6.81
CA SER A 45 3.93 -6.10 -8.07
C SER A 45 4.11 -4.69 -8.65
N LEU A 46 3.05 -3.87 -8.67
CA LEU A 46 3.15 -2.48 -9.13
C LEU A 46 4.14 -1.69 -8.29
N PHE A 47 4.09 -1.87 -6.96
CA PHE A 47 4.99 -1.18 -6.05
C PHE A 47 6.45 -1.64 -6.23
N GLU A 48 6.71 -2.96 -6.34
CA GLU A 48 8.05 -3.50 -6.62
C GLU A 48 8.65 -2.88 -7.89
N LYS A 49 7.84 -2.77 -8.96
CA LYS A 49 8.26 -2.14 -10.21
C LYS A 49 8.59 -0.65 -10.03
N LYS A 50 7.77 0.10 -9.28
CA LYS A 50 8.04 1.51 -8.97
C LYS A 50 9.35 1.69 -8.21
N LEU A 51 9.63 0.79 -7.26
CA LEU A 51 10.89 0.80 -6.54
C LEU A 51 12.09 0.48 -7.45
N GLU A 52 11.95 -0.46 -8.39
CA GLU A 52 12.97 -0.72 -9.41
C GLU A 52 13.23 0.50 -10.29
N GLU A 53 12.17 1.19 -10.74
CA GLU A 53 12.26 2.41 -11.56
C GLU A 53 12.94 3.56 -10.79
N HIS A 54 12.53 3.79 -9.54
CA HIS A 54 13.06 4.86 -8.69
C HIS A 54 14.54 4.63 -8.36
N TYR A 55 14.90 3.44 -7.85
CA TYR A 55 16.28 3.13 -7.46
C TYR A 55 17.18 2.71 -8.61
N LYS A 56 16.63 2.45 -9.81
CA LYS A 56 17.36 1.95 -10.98
C LYS A 56 18.15 0.66 -10.70
N ARG A 57 17.59 -0.23 -9.87
CA ARG A 57 18.21 -1.49 -9.44
C ARG A 57 17.25 -2.65 -9.64
N LYS A 58 17.74 -3.75 -10.21
CA LYS A 58 16.94 -4.96 -10.46
C LYS A 58 16.72 -5.85 -9.23
N ASN A 59 17.45 -5.64 -8.13
CA ASN A 59 17.29 -6.46 -6.92
C ASN A 59 16.09 -5.93 -6.11
N PRO A 60 14.94 -6.63 -6.10
CA PRO A 60 13.73 -6.15 -5.43
C PRO A 60 13.95 -6.06 -3.92
N ASN A 61 14.63 -7.03 -3.31
CA ASN A 61 14.84 -7.09 -1.86
C ASN A 61 15.61 -5.87 -1.37
N LYS A 62 16.67 -5.50 -2.10
CA LYS A 62 17.44 -4.29 -1.83
C LYS A 62 16.61 -3.02 -1.98
N ASN A 63 15.71 -2.98 -2.96
CA ASN A 63 14.85 -1.82 -3.17
C ASN A 63 13.82 -1.62 -2.08
N PHE A 64 13.16 -2.71 -1.63
CA PHE A 64 12.28 -2.66 -0.46
C PHE A 64 13.02 -2.23 0.80
N LYS A 65 14.24 -2.75 1.00
CA LYS A 65 15.10 -2.35 2.12
C LYS A 65 15.47 -0.86 2.07
N SER A 66 15.91 -0.35 0.92
CA SER A 66 16.20 1.08 0.76
C SER A 66 14.95 1.94 0.96
N TYR A 67 13.78 1.50 0.50
CA TYR A 67 12.54 2.24 0.71
C TYR A 67 12.22 2.48 2.18
N ILE A 68 12.30 1.44 3.02
CA ILE A 68 12.04 1.59 4.46
C ILE A 68 13.16 2.35 5.18
N GLU A 69 14.40 2.30 4.68
CA GLU A 69 15.53 3.08 5.20
C GLU A 69 15.36 4.57 4.91
N ASP A 70 15.07 4.92 3.66
CA ASP A 70 14.89 6.30 3.19
C ASP A 70 13.67 6.93 3.87
N LEU A 71 12.54 6.22 3.91
CA LEU A 71 11.31 6.71 4.54
C LEU A 71 11.45 6.83 6.07
N GLY A 72 12.25 5.96 6.69
CA GLY A 72 12.48 5.93 8.14
C GLY A 72 13.65 6.81 8.63
N SER A 73 14.35 7.50 7.73
CA SER A 73 15.47 8.38 8.08
C SER A 73 15.00 9.68 8.75
N ILE A 74 15.89 10.32 9.51
CA ILE A 74 15.63 11.60 10.21
C ILE A 74 16.75 12.59 9.86
N PRO A 75 16.47 13.68 9.13
CA PRO A 75 15.19 13.97 8.47
C PRO A 75 14.89 12.92 7.38
N PRO A 76 13.61 12.70 7.03
CA PRO A 76 13.26 11.79 5.95
C PRO A 76 13.96 12.19 4.67
N ASN A 77 14.48 11.22 3.93
CA ASN A 77 15.00 11.46 2.60
C ASN A 77 13.82 11.81 1.68
N TYR A 78 13.72 13.08 1.27
CA TYR A 78 12.60 13.62 0.47
C TYR A 78 12.64 13.19 -1.01
N ASP A 79 13.27 12.06 -1.33
CA ASP A 79 13.40 11.59 -2.72
C ASP A 79 12.07 11.05 -3.29
N PHE A 80 11.02 10.92 -2.45
CA PHE A 80 9.67 10.56 -2.89
C PHE A 80 8.81 11.81 -3.11
N SER A 81 8.63 12.20 -4.37
CA SER A 81 7.64 13.21 -4.74
C SER A 81 6.21 12.67 -4.52
N PRO A 82 5.19 13.55 -4.38
CA PRO A 82 3.80 13.12 -4.33
C PRO A 82 3.41 12.16 -5.46
N ASP A 83 3.87 12.42 -6.69
CA ASP A 83 3.62 11.60 -7.89
C ASP A 83 4.12 10.15 -7.77
N PHE A 84 5.13 9.90 -6.91
CA PHE A 84 5.56 8.54 -6.62
C PHE A 84 4.40 7.70 -6.06
N TYR A 85 3.56 8.32 -5.22
CA TYR A 85 2.41 7.71 -4.56
C TYR A 85 1.09 7.95 -5.31
N SER A 86 0.81 9.18 -5.76
CA SER A 86 -0.44 9.59 -6.39
C SER A 86 -0.32 9.64 -7.91
N ASN A 87 -0.54 8.50 -8.57
CA ASN A 87 -0.54 8.38 -10.03
C ASN A 87 -1.68 7.45 -10.49
N ASP A 88 -2.04 7.51 -11.77
CA ASP A 88 -3.18 6.79 -12.35
C ASP A 88 -3.18 5.30 -12.02
N LYS A 89 -2.04 4.61 -12.14
CA LYS A 89 -1.96 3.16 -11.87
C LYS A 89 -2.20 2.84 -10.40
N THR A 90 -1.72 3.68 -9.49
CA THR A 90 -1.98 3.50 -8.05
C THR A 90 -3.42 3.83 -7.71
N ALA A 91 -3.99 4.88 -8.30
CA ALA A 91 -5.40 5.23 -8.15
C ALA A 91 -6.34 4.13 -8.67
N GLU A 92 -6.02 3.51 -9.81
CA GLU A 92 -6.76 2.36 -10.35
C GLU A 92 -6.77 1.17 -9.38
N ILE A 93 -5.64 0.85 -8.75
CA ILE A 93 -5.56 -0.24 -7.77
C ILE A 93 -6.39 0.06 -6.52
N ILE A 94 -6.33 1.30 -6.00
CA ILE A 94 -7.14 1.70 -4.84
C ILE A 94 -8.63 1.67 -5.19
N LYS A 95 -8.99 2.12 -6.40
CA LYS A 95 -10.37 2.04 -6.90
C LYS A 95 -10.84 0.58 -6.96
N GLU A 96 -10.03 -0.32 -7.54
CA GLU A 96 -10.32 -1.75 -7.59
C GLU A 96 -10.50 -2.35 -6.18
N MET A 97 -9.64 -2.00 -5.21
CA MET A 97 -9.78 -2.42 -3.82
C MET A 97 -11.10 -1.96 -3.19
N LYS A 98 -11.52 -0.71 -3.45
CA LYS A 98 -12.77 -0.13 -2.97
C LYS A 98 -13.99 -0.83 -3.62
N GLU A 99 -13.97 -1.07 -4.92
CA GLU A 99 -15.05 -1.76 -5.66
C GLU A 99 -15.23 -3.22 -5.22
N ASN A 100 -14.11 -3.89 -4.95
CA ASN A 100 -14.08 -5.31 -4.61
C ASN A 100 -14.16 -5.62 -3.12
N LYS A 101 -14.39 -4.61 -2.28
CA LYS A 101 -14.50 -4.77 -0.82
C LYS A 101 -13.22 -5.24 -0.11
N THR A 102 -12.08 -5.16 -0.79
CA THR A 102 -10.76 -5.49 -0.22
C THR A 102 -10.27 -4.34 0.65
N PHE A 103 -10.64 -3.10 0.33
CA PHE A 103 -10.20 -1.90 1.04
C PHE A 103 -10.57 -1.93 2.53
N GLU A 104 -11.84 -2.20 2.88
CA GLU A 104 -12.33 -2.22 4.26
C GLU A 104 -11.79 -3.39 5.10
N LYS A 105 -11.29 -4.44 4.44
CA LYS A 105 -10.60 -5.55 5.11
C LYS A 105 -9.19 -5.16 5.56
N ILE A 106 -8.61 -4.13 4.95
CA ILE A 106 -7.25 -3.65 5.22
C ILE A 106 -7.30 -2.39 6.09
N TRP A 107 -8.11 -1.41 5.71
CA TRP A 107 -8.15 -0.08 6.33
C TRP A 107 -9.53 0.30 6.86
N SER A 108 -9.54 1.17 7.87
CA SER A 108 -10.72 1.85 8.38
C SER A 108 -10.47 3.35 8.42
N LYS A 109 -11.51 4.15 8.16
CA LYS A 109 -11.43 5.62 8.31
C LYS A 109 -11.03 5.94 9.75
N TYR A 110 -9.96 6.70 9.93
CA TYR A 110 -9.59 7.22 11.22
C TYR A 110 -10.39 8.48 11.49
N LYS A 111 -11.00 8.56 12.68
CA LYS A 111 -11.71 9.74 13.15
C LYS A 111 -10.93 10.25 14.35
N VAL A 112 -10.42 11.46 14.25
CA VAL A 112 -9.86 12.15 15.41
C VAL A 112 -11.03 12.47 16.33
N ASP A 113 -10.99 11.94 17.54
CA ASP A 113 -11.93 12.33 18.58
C ASP A 113 -11.49 13.72 19.07
N ASN A 114 -12.13 14.78 18.58
CA ASN A 114 -11.81 16.18 18.93
C ASN A 114 -12.11 16.52 20.41
N SER A 115 -12.27 15.52 21.28
CA SER A 115 -12.44 15.69 22.72
C SER A 115 -11.12 15.89 23.48
N GLU A 116 -9.98 15.64 22.84
CA GLU A 116 -8.69 16.05 23.36
C GLU A 116 -8.38 17.48 22.87
N GLU A 117 -8.40 18.42 23.82
CA GLU A 117 -8.15 19.86 23.62
C GLU A 117 -7.00 20.09 22.62
N GLU A 118 -7.33 20.72 21.48
CA GLU A 118 -6.31 21.34 20.64
C GLU A 118 -5.47 22.25 21.53
N ILE A 119 -4.17 21.97 21.62
CA ILE A 119 -3.23 22.86 22.28
C ILE A 119 -3.25 24.15 21.48
N ALA A 120 -3.99 25.14 21.96
CA ALA A 120 -4.10 26.45 21.34
C ALA A 120 -2.70 27.06 21.23
N ILE A 121 -2.13 27.05 20.03
CA ILE A 121 -0.93 27.81 19.73
C ILE A 121 -1.36 29.27 19.73
N VAL A 122 -1.10 29.96 20.84
CA VAL A 122 -1.37 31.40 20.96
C VAL A 122 -0.49 32.15 19.96
N SER A 123 -1.05 32.46 18.80
CA SER A 123 -0.45 33.40 17.85
C SER A 123 -0.75 34.82 18.32
N LEU A 124 0.30 35.62 18.52
CA LEU A 124 0.23 37.01 18.99
C LEU A 124 -0.19 38.02 17.89
N SER A 125 -0.98 37.61 16.92
CA SER A 125 -1.50 38.50 15.88
C SER A 125 -3.00 38.28 15.70
N GLN A 126 -3.77 39.23 16.23
CA GLN A 126 -5.21 39.34 16.02
C GLN A 126 -5.50 39.71 14.56
N GLU A 127 -6.10 38.78 13.84
CA GLU A 127 -7.12 39.04 12.82
C GLU A 127 -7.93 37.74 12.71
N ILE A 128 -9.18 37.78 13.17
CA ILE A 128 -10.11 36.66 13.08
C ILE A 128 -10.61 36.68 11.64
N GLU A 129 -9.88 36.03 10.74
CA GLU A 129 -10.43 35.56 9.48
C GLU A 129 -11.48 34.48 9.80
N GLU A 130 -12.64 34.55 9.15
CA GLU A 130 -13.63 33.48 9.21
C GLU A 130 -12.93 32.16 8.90
N GLU A 131 -12.94 31.24 9.86
CA GLU A 131 -12.27 29.95 9.74
C GLU A 131 -12.81 29.27 8.48
N PRO A 132 -12.00 29.12 7.41
CA PRO A 132 -12.47 28.48 6.20
C PRO A 132 -12.95 27.09 6.59
N GLU A 133 -14.15 26.69 6.16
CA GLU A 133 -14.71 25.34 6.40
C GLU A 133 -13.56 24.33 6.34
N GLN A 134 -13.10 23.85 7.51
CA GLN A 134 -11.94 22.98 7.57
C GLN A 134 -12.34 21.72 6.81
N LYS A 135 -11.76 21.56 5.61
CA LYS A 135 -12.02 20.41 4.78
C LYS A 135 -11.57 19.19 5.58
N GLU A 136 -12.52 18.35 5.98
CA GLU A 136 -12.26 17.17 6.81
C GLU A 136 -11.13 16.36 6.16
N LEU A 137 -9.97 16.29 6.82
CA LEU A 137 -8.85 15.49 6.35
C LEU A 137 -9.25 14.02 6.44
N ILE A 138 -9.38 13.35 5.29
CA ILE A 138 -9.73 11.93 5.26
C ILE A 138 -8.45 11.12 5.44
N THR A 139 -8.30 10.51 6.62
CA THR A 139 -7.19 9.59 6.92
C THR A 139 -7.69 8.17 7.14
N TYR A 140 -6.82 7.21 6.83
CA TYR A 140 -7.09 5.78 6.98
C TYR A 140 -5.98 5.15 7.81
N VAL A 141 -6.35 4.20 8.65
CA VAL A 141 -5.41 3.39 9.43
C VAL A 141 -5.70 1.92 9.18
N LEU A 142 -4.71 1.04 9.43
CA LEU A 142 -4.94 -0.39 9.38
C LEU A 142 -6.10 -0.76 10.31
N ASN A 143 -7.07 -1.51 9.78
CA ASN A 143 -8.26 -1.90 10.51
C ASN A 143 -7.89 -2.97 11.57
N PRO A 144 -7.96 -2.68 12.88
CA PRO A 144 -7.64 -3.67 13.92
C PRO A 144 -8.53 -4.93 13.84
N ASN A 145 -9.74 -4.76 13.31
CA ASN A 145 -10.72 -5.83 13.15
C ASN A 145 -10.80 -6.36 11.72
N GLY A 146 -9.98 -5.85 10.81
CA GLY A 146 -9.98 -6.21 9.40
C GLY A 146 -9.41 -7.60 9.15
N ASP A 147 -9.95 -8.28 8.15
CA ASP A 147 -9.54 -9.65 7.80
C ASP A 147 -8.06 -9.71 7.41
N TYR A 148 -7.51 -8.65 6.81
CA TYR A 148 -6.10 -8.58 6.44
C TYR A 148 -5.17 -8.71 7.67
N LEU A 149 -5.38 -7.89 8.70
CA LEU A 149 -4.52 -7.91 9.89
C LEU A 149 -4.71 -9.21 10.69
N LYS A 150 -5.94 -9.72 10.79
CA LYS A 150 -6.22 -11.03 11.40
C LYS A 150 -5.48 -12.15 10.66
N CYS A 151 -5.55 -12.13 9.33
CA CYS A 151 -4.93 -13.13 8.48
C CYS A 151 -3.40 -13.07 8.55
N LEU A 152 -2.82 -11.86 8.58
CA LEU A 152 -1.40 -11.66 8.87
C LEU A 152 -1.02 -12.23 10.24
N ASN A 153 -1.78 -11.92 11.29
CA ASN A 153 -1.44 -12.36 12.64
C ASN A 153 -1.35 -13.90 12.76
N SER A 154 -2.16 -14.64 12.00
CA SER A 154 -2.16 -16.10 11.96
C SER A 154 -1.13 -16.72 11.03
N ASN A 155 -0.84 -16.11 9.88
CA ASN A 155 -0.06 -16.75 8.80
C ASN A 155 1.32 -16.13 8.57
N TYR A 156 1.61 -14.99 9.18
CA TYR A 156 2.87 -14.28 9.04
C TYR A 156 3.80 -14.57 10.23
N SER A 157 5.01 -15.01 9.92
CA SER A 157 5.98 -15.49 10.90
C SER A 157 6.90 -14.40 11.48
N ASN A 158 6.84 -13.16 10.98
CA ASN A 158 7.69 -12.08 11.49
C ASN A 158 7.00 -11.35 12.65
N ASP A 159 7.11 -11.93 13.85
CA ASP A 159 6.51 -11.39 15.07
C ASP A 159 6.88 -9.92 15.35
N PRO A 160 8.15 -9.48 15.22
CA PRO A 160 8.49 -8.07 15.39
C PRO A 160 7.74 -7.12 14.46
N ILE A 161 7.46 -7.55 13.22
CA ILE A 161 6.68 -6.73 12.29
C ILE A 161 5.20 -6.76 12.62
N LYS A 162 4.66 -7.91 13.07
CA LYS A 162 3.28 -7.96 13.61
C LYS A 162 3.10 -7.00 14.78
N GLU A 163 4.07 -6.89 15.68
CA GLU A 163 4.04 -5.92 16.79
C GLU A 163 3.95 -4.48 16.28
N VAL A 164 4.72 -4.12 15.26
CA VAL A 164 4.66 -2.78 14.63
C VAL A 164 3.26 -2.51 14.06
N LEU A 165 2.70 -3.46 13.32
CA LEU A 165 1.36 -3.30 12.70
C LEU A 165 0.25 -3.21 13.77
N ASN A 166 0.30 -4.04 14.80
CA ASN A 166 -0.68 -4.01 15.90
C ASN A 166 -0.52 -2.76 16.77
N ALA A 167 0.68 -2.19 16.90
CA ALA A 167 0.87 -0.90 17.54
C ALA A 167 0.25 0.24 16.73
N GLN A 168 0.39 0.23 15.39
CA GLN A 168 -0.27 1.19 14.50
C GLN A 168 -1.78 1.20 14.72
N THR A 169 -2.42 0.04 14.85
CA THR A 169 -3.88 -0.02 15.04
C THR A 169 -4.34 0.46 16.42
N LYS A 170 -3.45 0.44 17.42
CA LYS A 170 -3.75 0.90 18.79
C LYS A 170 -3.61 2.41 18.95
N TYR A 171 -2.57 3.01 18.38
CA TYR A 171 -2.26 4.43 18.59
C TYR A 171 -2.85 5.33 17.50
N GLY A 172 -3.48 4.76 16.46
CA GLY A 172 -4.15 5.53 15.42
C GLY A 172 -3.22 5.96 14.30
N ASP A 173 -3.32 7.21 13.86
CA ASP A 173 -2.56 7.76 12.75
C ASP A 173 -1.08 7.97 13.13
N ILE A 174 -0.31 6.89 13.15
CA ILE A 174 1.15 6.93 13.31
C ILE A 174 1.77 7.32 11.97
N ALA A 175 2.62 8.36 11.99
CA ALA A 175 3.37 8.79 10.83
C ALA A 175 4.14 7.63 10.15
N ASN A 176 4.02 7.53 8.82
CA ASN A 176 4.64 6.46 8.03
C ASN A 176 6.18 6.39 8.22
N SER A 177 6.86 7.49 8.49
CA SER A 177 8.30 7.50 8.79
C SER A 177 8.65 6.79 10.09
N ILE A 178 7.80 6.90 11.12
CA ILE A 178 7.98 6.18 12.39
C ILE A 178 7.79 4.68 12.17
N ILE A 179 6.74 4.29 11.43
CA ILE A 179 6.48 2.89 11.09
C ILE A 179 7.64 2.33 10.27
N ALA A 180 8.10 3.05 9.25
CA ALA A 180 9.24 2.66 8.41
C ALA A 180 10.52 2.52 9.24
N GLY A 181 10.81 3.46 10.13
CA GLY A 181 11.96 3.41 11.04
C GLY A 181 11.90 2.20 11.99
N ALA A 182 10.71 1.85 12.49
CA ALA A 182 10.51 0.66 13.30
C ALA A 182 10.72 -0.63 12.49
N MET A 183 10.15 -0.72 11.28
CA MET A 183 10.36 -1.84 10.37
C MET A 183 11.84 -1.97 9.98
N ASN A 184 12.53 -0.86 9.71
CA ASN A 184 13.92 -0.81 9.30
C ASN A 184 14.88 -1.42 10.35
N LYS A 185 14.57 -1.21 11.65
CA LYS A 185 15.31 -1.82 12.76
C LYS A 185 15.11 -3.33 12.87
N LYS A 186 14.04 -3.88 12.26
CA LYS A 186 13.65 -5.29 12.40
C LYS A 186 13.87 -6.11 11.13
N LEU A 187 13.86 -5.47 9.95
CA LEU A 187 14.02 -6.10 8.64
C LEU A 187 15.37 -5.77 8.04
N LYS A 188 16.08 -6.82 7.61
CA LYS A 188 17.27 -6.75 6.78
C LYS A 188 16.93 -7.00 5.31
N GLU A 189 17.89 -6.83 4.41
CA GLU A 189 17.66 -7.06 2.97
C GLU A 189 17.21 -8.51 2.71
N GLU A 190 17.84 -9.49 3.36
CA GLU A 190 17.53 -10.91 3.21
C GLU A 190 16.09 -11.27 3.62
N ASP A 191 15.50 -10.53 4.55
CA ASP A 191 14.13 -10.77 5.02
C ASP A 191 13.12 -10.52 3.90
N PHE A 192 13.43 -9.65 2.92
CA PHE A 192 12.59 -9.43 1.75
C PHE A 192 12.61 -10.58 0.74
N GLY A 193 13.42 -11.62 0.97
CA GLY A 193 13.23 -12.91 0.30
C GLY A 193 11.90 -13.59 0.67
N ASN A 194 11.28 -13.19 1.79
CA ASN A 194 9.91 -13.54 2.10
C ASN A 194 8.94 -12.54 1.46
N GLU A 195 8.19 -12.99 0.45
CA GLU A 195 7.27 -12.13 -0.29
C GLU A 195 6.20 -11.47 0.61
N MET A 196 5.83 -12.10 1.72
CA MET A 196 4.90 -11.50 2.69
C MET A 196 5.44 -10.20 3.30
N ASN A 197 6.76 -10.07 3.47
CA ASN A 197 7.35 -8.82 3.98
C ASN A 197 7.14 -7.68 2.97
N LYS A 198 7.21 -7.98 1.67
CA LYS A 198 6.94 -7.01 0.60
C LYS A 198 5.47 -6.59 0.59
N VAL A 199 4.54 -7.54 0.77
CA VAL A 199 3.11 -7.24 0.92
C VAL A 199 2.93 -6.30 2.13
N VAL A 200 3.46 -6.65 3.29
CA VAL A 200 3.32 -5.82 4.50
C VAL A 200 3.84 -4.39 4.27
N VAL A 201 5.03 -4.23 3.68
CA VAL A 201 5.59 -2.90 3.39
C VAL A 201 4.75 -2.13 2.37
N ALA A 202 4.25 -2.81 1.32
CA ALA A 202 3.39 -2.17 0.32
C ALA A 202 2.13 -1.59 0.97
N PHE A 203 1.46 -2.35 1.84
CA PHE A 203 0.16 -1.99 2.40
C PHE A 203 0.24 -1.10 3.64
N ALA A 204 1.21 -1.32 4.51
CA ALA A 204 1.39 -0.52 5.72
C ALA A 204 2.00 0.86 5.44
N LEU A 205 2.82 0.99 4.38
CA LEU A 205 3.54 2.22 4.08
C LEU A 205 3.11 2.85 2.76
N TYR A 206 3.33 2.17 1.63
CA TYR A 206 3.13 2.77 0.30
C TYR A 206 1.65 3.11 0.02
N TYR A 207 0.75 2.13 0.10
CA TYR A 207 -0.67 2.35 -0.16
C TYR A 207 -1.35 3.14 0.95
N ASN A 208 -0.82 3.10 2.18
CA ASN A 208 -1.27 4.00 3.23
C ASN A 208 -1.03 5.47 2.85
N MET A 209 0.19 5.80 2.39
CA MET A 209 0.51 7.14 1.88
C MET A 209 -0.26 7.50 0.61
N ALA A 210 -0.42 6.54 -0.31
CA ALA A 210 -1.15 6.77 -1.56
C ALA A 210 -2.63 7.09 -1.30
N ASN A 211 -3.28 6.41 -0.35
CA ASN A 211 -4.66 6.71 0.05
C ASN A 211 -4.80 8.15 0.55
N LEU A 212 -3.87 8.60 1.42
CA LEU A 212 -3.85 9.97 1.93
C LEU A 212 -3.77 10.99 0.80
N LEU A 213 -2.82 10.81 -0.13
CA LEU A 213 -2.57 11.78 -1.21
C LEU A 213 -3.65 11.77 -2.31
N ILE A 214 -4.27 10.62 -2.57
CA ILE A 214 -5.35 10.51 -3.57
C ILE A 214 -6.64 11.17 -3.06
N ASP A 215 -7.00 10.94 -1.79
CA ASP A 215 -8.21 11.51 -1.21
C ASP A 215 -7.99 12.98 -0.77
N ASN A 216 -6.73 13.44 -0.66
CA ASN A 216 -6.33 14.80 -0.31
C ASN A 216 -5.24 15.36 -1.27
N PRO A 217 -5.57 15.65 -2.54
CA PRO A 217 -4.59 16.07 -3.53
C PRO A 217 -3.96 17.44 -3.17
N ILE A 218 -2.63 17.51 -3.25
CA ILE A 218 -1.87 18.75 -3.10
C ILE A 218 -2.11 19.59 -4.36
N LYS A 219 -2.63 20.82 -4.19
CA LYS A 219 -2.87 21.78 -5.28
C LYS A 219 -1.60 22.53 -5.66
#